data_AF-A0A6B1YC64-F1
#
_entry.id   AF-A0A6B1YC64-F1
#
_cell.length_a   1.000
_cell.length_b   1.000
_cell.length_c   1.000
_cell.angle_alpha   90.00
_cell.angle_beta   90.00
_cell.angle_gamma   90.00
#
_symmetry.space_group_name_H-M   'P 1'
#
loop_
_entity.id
_entity.type
_entity.pdbx_description
1 polymer ?
#
loop_
_entity_poly.entity_id
_entity_poly.type
_entity_poly.pdbx_seq_one_letter_code
_entity_poly.pdbx_strand_id
1 'polypeptide(L)'
;MAEELKPCPFCGCSMRLVSNHDWHRIVGDHSAECVFLDSETMMVPDIEDQREIAIADWNARAVPAGHVLVTEDLLRRIERECRRESDWNCENVPAGTNAATTRAKKMLEIANGLRALLSEQEGGRQ
;
A
#
# COMPACT_ATOMS: atom_id res chain seq x y z
N MET A 1 14.14 -16.47 -4.05
CA MET A 1 13.17 -17.14 -3.15
C MET A 1 12.19 -16.06 -2.74
N ALA A 2 10.89 -16.25 -2.94
CA ALA A 2 9.90 -15.26 -2.53
C ALA A 2 9.84 -15.24 -1.00
N GLU A 3 9.74 -14.05 -0.39
CA GLU A 3 9.50 -13.93 1.05
C GLU A 3 8.10 -14.50 1.39
N GLU A 4 8.03 -15.35 2.42
CA GLU A 4 6.81 -16.09 2.78
C GLU A 4 5.74 -15.19 3.45
N LEU A 5 6.18 -14.10 4.10
CA LEU A 5 5.32 -13.12 4.74
C LEU A 5 5.46 -11.75 4.08
N LYS A 6 4.33 -11.06 3.91
CA LYS A 6 4.27 -9.63 3.56
C LYS A 6 4.77 -8.78 4.75
N PRO A 7 5.23 -7.54 4.50
CA PRO A 7 5.65 -6.62 5.56
C PRO A 7 4.57 -6.37 6.61
N CYS A 8 4.98 -5.88 7.79
CA CYS A 8 4.07 -5.51 8.86
C CYS A 8 2.99 -4.54 8.35
N PRO A 9 1.69 -4.83 8.56
CA PRO A 9 0.60 -3.97 8.10
C PRO A 9 0.57 -2.58 8.76
N PHE A 10 1.28 -2.41 9.88
CA PHE A 10 1.28 -1.17 10.65
C PHE A 10 2.51 -0.30 10.39
N CYS A 11 3.72 -0.88 10.46
CA CYS A 11 4.97 -0.13 10.31
C CYS A 11 5.74 -0.43 9.02
N GLY A 12 5.33 -1.44 8.25
CA GLY A 12 5.99 -1.81 7.00
C GLY A 12 7.35 -2.51 7.14
N CYS A 13 7.78 -2.90 8.34
CA CYS A 13 9.02 -3.66 8.51
C CYS A 13 8.92 -5.05 7.86
N SER A 14 10.06 -5.61 7.47
CA SER A 14 10.13 -6.99 6.97
C SER A 14 9.73 -7.99 8.06
N MET A 15 8.99 -9.02 7.67
CA MET A 15 8.48 -10.05 8.56
C MET A 15 9.04 -11.41 8.17
N ARG A 16 9.25 -12.27 9.15
CA ARG A 16 9.65 -13.66 8.91
C ARG A 16 8.94 -14.61 9.87
N LEU A 17 8.73 -15.83 9.40
CA LEU A 17 8.24 -16.92 10.24
C LEU A 17 9.45 -17.66 10.83
N VAL A 18 9.41 -17.91 12.13
CA VAL A 18 10.34 -18.77 12.87
C VAL A 18 9.54 -19.95 13.39
N SER A 19 10.08 -21.17 13.33
CA SER A 19 9.35 -22.36 13.75
C SER A 19 10.26 -23.29 14.55
N ASN A 20 9.66 -24.02 15.49
CA ASN A 20 10.24 -25.18 16.14
C ASN A 20 9.17 -26.30 16.20
N HIS A 21 9.43 -27.36 16.96
CA HIS A 21 8.51 -28.50 17.09
C HIS A 21 7.25 -28.26 17.95
N ASP A 22 7.12 -27.08 18.55
CA ASP A 22 6.02 -26.74 19.45
C ASP A 22 5.19 -25.56 18.92
N TRP A 23 5.80 -24.68 18.11
CA TRP A 23 5.21 -23.42 17.72
C TRP A 23 5.77 -22.85 16.41
N HIS A 24 4.99 -21.93 15.85
CA HIS A 24 5.39 -20.99 14.81
C HIS A 24 5.22 -19.55 15.31
N ARG A 25 6.22 -18.69 15.09
CA ARG A 25 6.23 -17.27 15.47
C ARG A 25 6.44 -16.39 14.26
N ILE A 26 5.60 -15.36 14.14
CA ILE A 26 5.82 -14.26 13.20
C ILE A 26 6.60 -13.19 13.94
N VAL A 27 7.75 -12.80 13.39
CA VAL A 27 8.66 -11.83 14.00
C VAL A 27 9.08 -10.74 13.03
N GLY A 28 9.31 -9.53 13.54
CA GLY A 28 9.76 -8.37 12.79
C GLY A 28 10.50 -7.36 13.69
N ASP A 29 11.38 -6.58 13.09
CA ASP A 29 12.05 -5.44 13.77
C ASP A 29 11.19 -4.19 13.58
N HIS A 30 10.22 -4.02 14.47
CA HIS A 30 9.20 -2.98 14.35
C HIS A 30 9.78 -1.59 14.62
N SER A 31 9.23 -0.56 13.96
CA SER A 31 9.52 0.82 14.34
C SER A 31 9.04 1.10 15.76
N ALA A 32 9.68 2.05 16.45
CA ALA A 32 9.31 2.42 17.83
C ALA A 32 7.87 2.93 17.98
N GLU A 33 7.24 3.37 16.88
CA GLU A 33 5.86 3.86 16.84
C GLU A 33 4.86 2.79 16.40
N CYS A 34 5.31 1.56 16.14
CA CYS A 34 4.44 0.45 15.78
C CYS A 34 3.56 0.02 16.98
N VAL A 35 2.34 -0.42 16.70
CA VAL A 35 1.47 -1.03 17.72
C VAL A 35 2.08 -2.31 18.32
N PHE A 36 2.93 -3.00 17.55
CA PHE A 36 3.73 -4.11 18.03
C PHE A 36 5.05 -3.57 18.57
N LEU A 37 5.13 -3.43 19.90
CA LEU A 37 6.33 -2.98 20.61
C LEU A 37 7.38 -4.08 20.75
N ASP A 38 6.94 -5.33 20.75
CA ASP A 38 7.81 -6.51 20.82
C ASP A 38 8.10 -7.07 19.43
N SER A 39 9.29 -7.64 19.26
CA SER A 39 9.66 -8.31 18.01
C SER A 39 8.82 -9.56 17.73
N GLU A 40 8.26 -10.17 18.77
CA GLU A 40 7.36 -11.32 18.66
C GLU A 40 5.92 -10.83 18.48
N THR A 41 5.44 -10.91 17.25
CA THR A 41 4.16 -10.31 16.88
C THR A 41 2.98 -11.27 17.07
N MET A 42 3.21 -12.54 16.75
CA MET A 42 2.19 -13.58 16.85
C MET A 42 2.87 -14.93 17.07
N MET A 43 2.28 -15.77 17.90
CA MET A 43 2.67 -17.16 18.11
C MET A 43 1.44 -18.06 17.92
N VAL A 44 1.61 -19.14 17.17
CA VAL A 44 0.63 -20.22 17.03
C VAL A 44 1.28 -21.56 17.38
N PRO A 45 0.53 -22.54 17.92
CA PRO A 45 1.07 -23.87 18.21
C PRO A 45 1.37 -24.66 16.92
N ASP A 46 2.31 -25.60 16.99
CA ASP A 46 2.61 -26.58 15.93
C ASP A 46 1.57 -27.71 15.95
N ILE A 47 0.37 -27.40 15.45
CA ILE A 47 -0.69 -28.36 15.17
C ILE A 47 -1.10 -28.23 13.71
N GLU A 48 -1.77 -29.26 13.17
CA GLU A 48 -2.10 -29.38 11.75
C GLU A 48 -2.62 -28.06 11.14
N ASP A 49 -2.01 -27.66 10.03
CA ASP A 49 -2.28 -26.48 9.20
C ASP A 49 -2.14 -25.11 9.87
N GLN A 50 -1.84 -25.00 11.18
CA GLN A 50 -1.77 -23.69 11.86
C GLN A 50 -0.70 -22.76 11.28
N ARG A 51 0.42 -23.33 10.83
CA ARG A 51 1.48 -22.59 10.17
C ARG A 51 0.99 -21.91 8.91
N GLU A 52 0.36 -22.68 8.01
CA GLU A 52 -0.16 -22.22 6.73
C GLU A 52 -1.31 -21.21 6.93
N ILE A 53 -2.18 -21.45 7.92
CA ILE A 53 -3.25 -20.53 8.31
C ILE A 53 -2.65 -19.20 8.80
N ALA A 54 -1.64 -19.23 9.67
CA ALA A 54 -1.00 -18.02 10.19
C ALA A 54 -0.37 -17.17 9.07
N ILE A 55 0.30 -17.83 8.11
CA ILE A 55 0.86 -17.15 6.92
C ILE A 55 -0.26 -16.52 6.07
N ALA A 56 -1.32 -17.28 5.79
CA ALA A 56 -2.43 -16.81 4.96
C ALA A 56 -3.14 -15.60 5.59
N ASP A 57 -3.47 -15.69 6.88
CA ASP A 57 -4.14 -14.62 7.63
C ASP A 57 -3.27 -13.37 7.74
N TRP A 58 -1.97 -13.53 7.99
CA TRP A 58 -1.03 -12.41 7.99
C TRP A 58 -1.01 -11.70 6.63
N ASN A 59 -0.86 -12.48 5.56
CA ASN A 59 -0.73 -11.96 4.20
C ASN A 59 -2.04 -11.39 3.65
N ALA A 60 -3.19 -11.82 4.14
CA ALA A 60 -4.49 -11.23 3.81
C ALA A 60 -4.66 -9.83 4.43
N ARG A 61 -4.10 -9.60 5.62
CA ARG A 61 -4.24 -8.34 6.37
C ARG A 61 -3.31 -7.23 5.87
N ALA A 62 -2.21 -7.56 5.20
CA ALA A 62 -1.24 -6.56 4.74
C ALA A 62 -1.80 -5.61 3.66
N VAL A 63 -2.68 -6.10 2.77
CA VAL A 63 -3.38 -5.30 1.75
C VAL A 63 -4.62 -6.08 1.29
N PRO A 64 -5.85 -5.51 1.32
CA PRO A 64 -7.03 -6.19 0.80
C PRO A 64 -6.86 -6.60 -0.67
N ALA A 65 -7.53 -7.69 -1.07
CA ALA A 65 -7.52 -8.10 -2.47
C ALA A 65 -7.97 -6.94 -3.39
N GLY A 66 -7.26 -6.73 -4.50
CA GLY A 66 -7.52 -5.64 -5.44
C GLY A 66 -6.93 -4.27 -5.04
N HIS A 67 -6.23 -4.17 -3.90
CA HIS A 67 -5.53 -2.96 -3.48
C HIS A 67 -4.01 -3.14 -3.63
N VAL A 68 -3.27 -2.03 -3.76
CA VAL A 68 -1.81 -2.02 -3.88
C VAL A 68 -1.25 -0.96 -2.94
N LEU A 69 -0.24 -1.33 -2.15
CA LEU A 69 0.59 -0.36 -1.43
C LEU A 69 1.57 0.29 -2.40
N VAL A 70 1.56 1.61 -2.43
CA VAL A 70 2.47 2.42 -3.24
C VAL A 70 3.10 3.48 -2.33
N THR A 71 4.32 3.89 -2.66
CA THR A 71 4.98 4.95 -1.91
C THR A 71 4.26 6.29 -2.12
N GLU A 72 4.26 7.14 -1.10
CA GLU A 72 3.70 8.50 -1.18
C GLU A 72 4.34 9.30 -2.33
N ASP A 73 5.66 9.15 -2.52
CA ASP A 73 6.38 9.81 -3.62
C ASP A 73 5.88 9.36 -5.00
N LEU A 74 5.61 8.06 -5.19
CA LEU A 74 5.07 7.55 -6.44
C LEU A 74 3.68 8.14 -6.71
N LEU A 75 2.80 8.18 -5.70
CA LEU A 75 1.47 8.80 -5.81
C LEU A 75 1.57 10.29 -6.19
N ARG A 76 2.44 11.05 -5.51
CA ARG A 76 2.68 12.47 -5.82
C ARG A 76 3.23 12.67 -7.22
N ARG A 77 4.11 11.76 -7.69
CA ARG A 77 4.62 11.80 -9.06
C ARG A 77 3.51 11.57 -10.09
N ILE A 78 2.65 10.58 -9.88
CA ILE A 78 1.52 10.30 -10.77
C ILE A 78 0.55 11.49 -10.80
N GLU A 79 0.24 12.09 -9.64
CA GLU A 79 -0.64 13.26 -9.55
C GLU A 79 -0.12 14.44 -10.40
N ARG A 80 1.17 14.75 -10.30
CA ARG A 80 1.82 15.80 -11.10
C ARG A 80 1.77 15.52 -12.59
N GLU A 81 2.05 14.28 -12.99
CA GLU A 81 2.01 13.89 -14.41
C GLU A 81 0.60 13.97 -14.98
N CYS A 82 -0.42 13.55 -14.22
CA CYS A 82 -1.82 13.68 -14.63
C CYS A 82 -2.24 15.15 -14.80
N ARG A 83 -1.81 16.07 -13.92
CA ARG A 83 -2.07 17.51 -14.12
C ARG A 83 -1.39 18.04 -15.37
N ARG A 84 -0.10 17.74 -15.52
CA ARG A 84 0.69 18.19 -16.67
C ARG A 84 0.10 17.73 -18.00
N GLU A 85 -0.36 16.47 -18.07
CA GLU A 85 -1.05 15.93 -19.25
C GLU A 85 -2.39 16.64 -19.49
N SER A 86 -3.13 16.99 -18.44
CA SER A 86 -4.38 17.75 -18.57
C SER A 86 -4.12 19.16 -19.13
N ASP A 87 -3.17 19.87 -18.55
CA ASP A 87 -2.78 21.23 -18.96
C ASP A 87 -2.26 21.24 -20.40
N TRP A 88 -1.39 20.30 -20.74
CA TRP A 88 -0.87 20.15 -22.10
C TRP A 88 -1.99 19.91 -23.13
N ASN A 89 -2.98 19.07 -22.81
CA ASN A 89 -4.12 18.83 -23.69
C ASN A 89 -5.01 20.07 -23.86
N CYS A 90 -5.16 20.89 -22.81
CA CYS A 90 -5.89 22.16 -22.89
C CYS A 90 -5.15 23.21 -23.75
N GLU A 91 -3.83 23.23 -23.72
CA GLU A 91 -2.99 24.20 -24.44
C GLU A 91 -2.73 23.82 -25.91
N ASN A 92 -2.54 22.53 -26.19
CA ASN A 92 -1.96 22.08 -27.47
C ASN A 92 -2.96 21.43 -28.41
N VAL A 93 -4.18 21.15 -27.97
CA VAL A 93 -5.21 20.56 -28.85
C VAL A 93 -6.27 21.60 -29.22
N PRO A 94 -6.64 21.73 -30.52
CA PRO A 94 -7.63 22.71 -30.94
C PRO A 94 -8.95 22.61 -30.18
N ALA A 95 -9.43 23.78 -29.73
CA ALA A 95 -10.75 23.94 -29.14
C ALA A 95 -11.83 23.40 -30.09
N GLY A 96 -12.76 22.59 -29.55
CA GLY A 96 -13.82 21.92 -30.33
C GLY A 96 -13.56 20.46 -30.66
N THR A 97 -12.37 19.92 -30.34
CA THR A 97 -12.13 18.47 -30.41
C THR A 97 -12.65 17.77 -29.15
N ASN A 98 -13.66 16.90 -29.31
CA ASN A 98 -14.26 16.14 -28.21
C ASN A 98 -13.26 15.19 -27.53
N ALA A 99 -12.27 14.69 -28.27
CA ALA A 99 -11.29 13.73 -27.76
C ALA A 99 -10.31 14.36 -26.74
N ALA A 100 -9.78 15.55 -27.01
CA ALA A 100 -8.83 16.20 -26.09
C ALA A 100 -9.51 16.81 -24.88
N THR A 101 -10.70 17.39 -25.06
CA THR A 101 -11.52 17.84 -23.92
C THR A 101 -11.92 16.67 -23.01
N THR A 102 -12.20 15.49 -23.56
CA THR A 102 -12.47 14.28 -22.77
C THR A 102 -11.23 13.77 -22.04
N ARG A 103 -10.07 13.73 -22.71
CA ARG A 103 -8.81 13.26 -22.12
C ARG A 103 -8.32 14.19 -21.01
N ALA A 104 -8.33 15.51 -21.24
CA ALA A 104 -7.93 16.50 -20.26
C ALA A 104 -8.79 16.43 -18.98
N LYS A 105 -10.12 16.31 -19.14
CA LYS A 105 -11.06 16.13 -18.03
C LYS A 105 -10.76 14.88 -17.21
N LYS A 106 -10.56 13.72 -17.87
CA LYS A 106 -10.22 12.46 -17.19
C LYS A 106 -8.93 12.56 -16.39
N MET A 107 -7.89 13.18 -16.96
CA MET A 107 -6.60 13.33 -16.28
C MET A 107 -6.70 14.27 -15.07
N LEU A 108 -7.49 15.33 -15.18
CA LEU A 108 -7.76 16.24 -14.07
C LEU A 108 -8.56 15.55 -12.94
N GLU A 109 -9.56 14.75 -13.30
CA GLU A 109 -10.33 13.94 -12.34
C GLU A 109 -9.41 12.98 -11.56
N ILE A 110 -8.52 12.26 -12.25
CA ILE A 110 -7.53 11.38 -11.62
C ILE A 110 -6.63 12.18 -10.68
N ALA A 111 -6.07 13.31 -11.15
CA ALA A 111 -5.19 14.14 -10.33
C ALA A 111 -5.87 14.68 -9.07
N ASN A 112 -7.16 15.04 -9.16
CA ASN A 112 -7.93 15.50 -8.01
C ASN A 112 -8.23 14.36 -7.04
N GLY A 113 -8.56 13.17 -7.53
CA GLY A 113 -8.71 11.98 -6.70
C GLY A 113 -7.42 11.63 -5.95
N LEU A 114 -6.28 11.66 -6.64
CA LEU A 114 -4.96 11.43 -6.01
C LEU A 114 -4.63 12.49 -4.96
N ARG A 115 -4.95 13.76 -5.22
CA ARG A 115 -4.75 14.83 -4.25
C ARG A 115 -5.60 14.64 -2.98
N ALA A 116 -6.86 14.25 -3.13
CA ALA A 116 -7.73 13.98 -1.99
C ALA A 116 -7.14 12.87 -1.09
N LEU A 117 -6.70 11.76 -1.69
CA LEU A 117 -6.05 10.66 -0.96
C LEU A 117 -4.79 11.11 -0.21
N LEU A 118 -3.95 11.94 -0.84
CA LEU A 118 -2.75 12.48 -0.21
C LEU A 118 -3.09 13.39 0.99
N SER A 119 -4.11 14.24 0.85
CA SER A 119 -4.56 15.13 1.93
C SER A 119 -5.17 14.38 3.12
N GLU A 120 -5.89 13.27 2.88
CA GLU A 120 -6.41 12.41 3.95
C GLU A 120 -5.28 11.79 4.80
N GLN A 121 -4.16 11.41 4.19
CA GLN A 121 -3.00 10.87 4.90
C GLN A 121 -2.27 11.92 5.74
N GLU A 122 -2.24 13.17 5.28
CA GLU A 122 -1.61 14.29 6.02
C GLU A 122 -2.39 14.64 7.29
N GLY A 123 -3.73 14.56 7.26
CA GLY A 123 -4.59 14.87 8.41
C GLY A 123 -4.52 13.88 9.57
N GLY A 124 -4.07 12.65 9.31
CA GLY A 124 -3.95 11.58 10.31
C GLY A 124 -2.61 11.50 11.05
N ARG A 125 -1.62 12.33 10.69
CA ARG A 125 -0.29 12.40 11.35
C ARG A 125 -0.27 13.33 12.59
N GLN A 126 -1.37 13.43 13.34
CA GLN A 126 -1.45 14.26 14.56
C GLN A 126 -1.09 13.49 15.82
#